data_AF-A0A1I0PX79-F1
#
_entry.id   AF-A0A1I0PX79-F1
#
_cell.length_a   1.000
_cell.length_b   1.000
_cell.length_c   1.000
_cell.angle_alpha   90.00
_cell.angle_beta   90.00
_cell.angle_gamma   90.00
#
_symmetry.space_group_name_H-M   'P 1'
#
loop_
_entity.id
_entity.type
_entity.pdbx_description
1 polymer ?
#
loop_
_entity_poly.entity_id
_entity_poly.type
_entity_poly.pdbx_seq_one_letter_code
_entity_poly.pdbx_strand_id
1 'polypeptide(L)'
;MQQTHKLKLNYKDAFLPSLTLILATALVFAGFYAVKSVSGRLICQITDVAGEETDPTLGRLICCLIFFSLSILLAILAVRRWKAVPDKMLLTWTMSVLGGTLLWTSVGECSWHFGLKVLNDEGISTFASFPRLESIQGLPVFVLGVLLFIACHRKMSFPLSAYLLVFIGNWYGHLCMIAAYPVAMLIRSDLNLESFYKASALINAIIIAAVGLKLIFGNTKRTTKYLAAVCIYVALGNLLFGCALGET
;
A
#
# COMPACT_ATOMS: atom_id res chain seq x y z
N MET A 1 -24.06 -33.48 12.11
CA MET A 1 -24.07 -33.12 10.68
C MET A 1 -23.95 -31.61 10.54
N GLN A 2 -22.77 -31.07 10.23
CA GLN A 2 -22.61 -29.66 9.89
C GLN A 2 -22.90 -29.47 8.40
N GLN A 3 -23.89 -28.63 8.07
CA GLN A 3 -24.15 -28.20 6.71
C GLN A 3 -22.92 -27.41 6.20
N THR A 4 -22.14 -28.03 5.33
CA THR A 4 -21.12 -27.37 4.54
C THR A 4 -21.80 -26.45 3.54
N HIS A 5 -21.91 -25.16 3.88
CA HIS A 5 -22.20 -24.12 2.90
C HIS A 5 -21.13 -24.19 1.79
N LYS A 6 -21.47 -24.78 0.65
CA LYS A 6 -20.71 -24.68 -0.59
C LYS A 6 -20.69 -23.20 -1.02
N LEU A 7 -19.70 -22.46 -0.54
CA LEU A 7 -19.33 -21.15 -1.09
C LEU A 7 -18.85 -21.37 -2.53
N LYS A 8 -19.77 -21.21 -3.49
CA LYS A 8 -19.47 -21.16 -4.92
C LYS A 8 -18.36 -20.13 -5.14
N LEU A 9 -17.26 -20.58 -5.74
CA LEU A 9 -16.17 -19.72 -6.21
C LEU A 9 -16.75 -18.66 -7.15
N ASN A 10 -16.73 -17.40 -6.73
CA ASN A 10 -16.69 -16.30 -7.68
C ASN A 10 -15.25 -15.82 -7.71
N TYR A 11 -14.53 -16.06 -8.80
CA TYR A 11 -13.18 -15.49 -9.03
C TYR A 11 -13.18 -13.96 -8.91
N LYS A 12 -14.36 -13.36 -9.12
CA LYS A 12 -14.68 -11.97 -8.81
C LYS A 12 -14.36 -11.60 -7.36
N ASP A 13 -14.55 -12.45 -6.37
CA ASP A 13 -14.39 -12.05 -4.96
C ASP A 13 -12.92 -11.83 -4.52
N ALA A 14 -11.95 -12.38 -5.27
CA ALA A 14 -10.52 -12.17 -5.04
C ALA A 14 -9.91 -11.14 -6.01
N PHE A 15 -10.41 -11.11 -7.24
CA PHE A 15 -9.92 -10.23 -8.30
C PHE A 15 -10.57 -8.84 -8.25
N LEU A 16 -11.87 -8.76 -7.96
CA LEU A 16 -12.65 -7.52 -7.98
C LEU A 16 -12.17 -6.54 -6.90
N PRO A 17 -11.84 -6.92 -5.64
CA PRO A 17 -11.35 -5.93 -4.68
C PRO A 17 -10.03 -5.29 -5.12
N SER A 18 -9.06 -6.08 -5.61
CA SER A 18 -7.77 -5.57 -6.09
C SER A 18 -7.93 -4.77 -7.38
N LEU A 19 -8.69 -5.30 -8.35
CA LEU A 19 -8.95 -4.62 -9.62
C LEU A 19 -9.78 -3.34 -9.40
N THR A 20 -10.78 -3.36 -8.53
CA THR A 20 -11.56 -2.17 -8.15
C THR A 20 -10.70 -1.16 -7.43
N LEU A 21 -9.78 -1.57 -6.56
CA LEU A 21 -8.85 -0.64 -5.93
C LEU A 21 -7.93 0.02 -6.97
N ILE A 22 -7.40 -0.77 -7.91
CA ILE A 22 -6.55 -0.29 -9.00
C ILE A 22 -7.32 0.61 -9.97
N LEU A 23 -8.50 0.19 -10.42
CA LEU A 23 -9.38 0.99 -11.28
C LEU A 23 -9.85 2.26 -10.58
N ALA A 24 -10.24 2.19 -9.30
CA ALA A 24 -10.62 3.37 -8.54
C ALA A 24 -9.44 4.33 -8.40
N THR A 25 -8.24 3.82 -8.13
CA THR A 25 -7.01 4.61 -8.04
C THR A 25 -6.67 5.25 -9.40
N ALA A 26 -6.73 4.47 -10.48
CA ALA A 26 -6.49 4.94 -11.84
C ALA A 26 -7.54 5.95 -12.32
N LEU A 27 -8.82 5.75 -12.01
CA LEU A 27 -9.91 6.66 -12.36
C LEU A 27 -9.86 7.96 -11.55
N VAL A 28 -9.50 7.88 -10.26
CA VAL A 28 -9.28 9.08 -9.43
C VAL A 28 -8.08 9.86 -9.95
N PHE A 29 -6.97 9.20 -10.28
CA PHE A 29 -5.83 9.89 -10.89
C PHE A 29 -6.15 10.46 -12.26
N ALA A 30 -6.85 9.73 -13.12
CA ALA A 30 -7.31 10.23 -14.41
C ALA A 30 -8.24 11.46 -14.24
N GLY A 31 -9.13 11.44 -13.24
CA GLY A 31 -9.98 12.59 -12.89
C GLY A 31 -9.18 13.78 -12.36
N PHE A 32 -8.18 13.56 -11.50
CA PHE A 32 -7.26 14.60 -11.04
C PHE A 32 -6.48 15.22 -12.21
N TYR A 33 -6.00 14.39 -13.15
CA TYR A 33 -5.34 14.86 -14.37
C TYR A 33 -6.30 15.65 -15.26
N ALA A 34 -7.54 15.21 -15.43
CA ALA A 34 -8.54 15.89 -16.25
C ALA A 34 -8.98 17.25 -15.66
N VAL A 35 -9.12 17.35 -14.34
CA VAL A 35 -9.45 18.63 -13.68
C VAL A 35 -8.26 19.59 -13.67
N LYS A 36 -7.02 19.07 -13.56
CA LYS A 36 -5.82 19.91 -13.51
C LYS A 36 -5.24 20.28 -14.88
N SER A 37 -5.47 19.48 -15.93
CA SER A 37 -5.12 19.86 -17.31
C SER A 37 -5.90 21.08 -17.79
N VAL A 38 -7.08 21.34 -17.22
CA VAL A 38 -7.87 22.57 -17.43
C VAL A 38 -7.21 23.80 -16.78
N SER A 39 -6.30 23.63 -15.82
CA SER A 39 -5.68 24.73 -15.06
C SER A 39 -4.29 25.16 -15.56
N GLY A 40 -3.73 24.52 -16.60
CA GLY A 40 -2.38 24.80 -17.13
C GLY A 40 -1.22 24.48 -16.19
N ARG A 41 -1.50 24.18 -14.92
CA ARG A 41 -0.49 23.89 -13.88
C ARG A 41 -0.38 22.38 -13.65
N LEU A 42 0.50 21.74 -14.40
CA LEU A 42 0.93 20.38 -14.08
C LEU A 42 1.79 20.40 -12.80
N ILE A 43 1.20 19.91 -11.72
CA ILE A 43 1.89 19.73 -10.44
C ILE A 43 2.46 18.32 -10.42
N CYS A 44 3.73 18.22 -10.77
CA CYS A 44 4.78 17.40 -10.15
C CYS A 44 5.96 17.46 -11.12
N GLN A 45 6.64 18.62 -11.17
CA GLN A 45 7.97 18.67 -11.79
C GLN A 45 8.84 17.60 -11.14
N ILE A 46 9.72 16.98 -11.94
CA ILE A 46 10.75 16.03 -11.49
C ILE A 46 11.20 16.44 -10.10
N THR A 47 10.82 15.63 -9.12
CA THR A 47 11.16 15.87 -7.72
C THR A 47 11.99 14.67 -7.33
N ASP A 48 13.26 14.90 -6.99
CA ASP A 48 14.02 13.93 -6.22
C ASP A 48 13.16 13.52 -5.03
N VAL A 49 12.89 12.24 -4.92
CA VAL A 49 12.19 11.67 -3.76
C VAL A 49 13.19 10.74 -3.09
N ALA A 50 13.60 11.11 -1.88
CA ALA A 50 14.68 10.42 -1.17
C ALA A 50 16.01 10.37 -1.95
N GLY A 51 16.28 11.36 -2.80
CA GLY A 51 17.51 11.45 -3.59
C GLY A 51 17.58 10.53 -4.82
N GLU A 52 16.48 9.86 -5.19
CA GLU A 52 16.39 9.14 -6.46
C GLU A 52 15.68 9.97 -7.54
N GLU A 53 16.34 10.13 -8.69
CA GLU A 53 15.70 10.63 -9.89
C GLU A 53 14.61 9.65 -10.36
N THR A 54 13.44 10.21 -10.69
CA THR A 54 12.37 9.52 -11.40
C THR A 54 12.81 9.09 -12.81
N ASP A 55 13.42 7.92 -12.93
CA ASP A 55 13.81 7.32 -14.23
C ASP A 55 12.89 6.14 -14.61
N PRO A 56 11.89 6.33 -15.50
CA PRO A 56 11.04 5.27 -16.01
C PRO A 56 11.81 4.37 -16.99
N THR A 57 12.45 3.32 -16.47
CA THR A 57 13.12 2.32 -17.32
C THR A 57 12.19 1.15 -17.69
N LEU A 58 12.42 0.54 -18.85
CA LEU A 58 11.73 -0.69 -19.26
C LEU A 58 11.95 -1.82 -18.23
N GLY A 59 13.13 -1.88 -17.60
CA GLY A 59 13.43 -2.82 -16.53
C GLY A 59 12.51 -2.67 -15.32
N ARG A 60 12.33 -1.43 -14.83
CA ARG A 60 11.38 -1.13 -13.73
C ARG A 60 9.94 -1.52 -14.09
N LEU A 61 9.52 -1.29 -15.34
CA LEU A 61 8.18 -1.67 -15.80
C LEU A 61 7.97 -3.18 -15.76
N ILE A 62 8.95 -3.94 -16.26
CA ILE A 62 8.93 -5.41 -16.22
C ILE A 62 8.87 -5.90 -14.77
N CYS A 63 9.68 -5.34 -13.88
CA CYS A 63 9.66 -5.67 -12.45
C CYS A 63 8.28 -5.41 -11.82
N CYS A 64 7.67 -4.25 -12.08
CA CYS A 64 6.33 -3.93 -11.59
C CYS A 64 5.29 -4.96 -12.07
N LEU A 65 5.28 -5.29 -13.36
CA LEU A 65 4.35 -6.26 -13.93
C LEU A 65 4.54 -7.67 -13.36
N ILE A 66 5.79 -8.09 -13.13
CA ILE A 66 6.10 -9.37 -12.50
C ILE A 66 5.61 -9.39 -11.05
N PHE A 67 5.90 -8.36 -10.26
CA PHE A 67 5.45 -8.26 -8.86
C PHE A 67 3.94 -8.25 -8.76
N PHE A 68 3.26 -7.51 -9.64
CA PHE A 68 1.80 -7.51 -9.72
C PHE A 68 1.22 -8.90 -10.01
N SER A 69 1.79 -9.58 -11.00
CA SER A 69 1.33 -10.91 -11.43
C SER A 69 1.56 -11.96 -10.33
N LEU A 70 2.75 -11.94 -9.70
CA LEU A 70 3.09 -12.80 -8.57
C LEU A 70 2.21 -12.52 -7.36
N SER A 71 1.91 -11.26 -7.08
CA SER A 71 1.01 -10.85 -6.00
C SER A 71 -0.38 -11.49 -6.15
N ILE A 72 -0.99 -11.38 -7.32
CA ILE A 72 -2.29 -11.99 -7.63
C ILE A 72 -2.21 -13.51 -7.50
N LEU A 73 -1.17 -14.12 -8.07
CA LEU A 73 -0.97 -15.56 -8.01
C LEU A 73 -0.90 -16.06 -6.55
N LEU A 74 -0.12 -15.39 -5.70
CA LEU A 74 0.01 -15.73 -4.28
C LEU A 74 -1.33 -15.59 -3.54
N ALA A 75 -2.11 -14.53 -3.81
CA ALA A 75 -3.43 -14.36 -3.22
C ALA A 75 -4.39 -15.50 -3.62
N ILE A 76 -4.40 -15.90 -4.91
CA ILE A 76 -5.21 -17.01 -5.40
C ILE A 76 -4.79 -18.33 -4.74
N LEU A 77 -3.49 -18.61 -4.67
CA LEU A 77 -2.96 -19.82 -4.05
C LEU A 77 -3.27 -19.87 -2.55
N ALA A 78 -3.16 -18.74 -1.83
CA ALA A 78 -3.52 -18.63 -0.42
C ALA A 78 -5.01 -18.93 -0.19
N VAL A 79 -5.91 -18.36 -1.01
CA VAL A 79 -7.36 -18.62 -0.94
C VAL A 79 -7.69 -20.08 -1.26
N ARG A 80 -7.10 -20.65 -2.31
CA ARG A 80 -7.31 -22.07 -2.68
C ARG A 80 -6.85 -23.00 -1.57
N ARG A 81 -5.67 -22.74 -1.00
CA ARG A 81 -5.11 -23.51 0.11
C ARG A 81 -5.98 -23.41 1.36
N TRP A 82 -6.44 -22.20 1.71
CA TRP A 82 -7.32 -21.99 2.87
C TRP A 82 -8.59 -22.85 2.79
N LYS A 83 -9.16 -23.02 1.60
CA LYS A 83 -10.32 -23.87 1.37
C LYS A 83 -10.01 -25.37 1.47
N ALA A 84 -8.83 -25.78 1.02
CA ALA A 84 -8.44 -27.20 1.01
C ALA A 84 -7.91 -27.69 2.38
N VAL A 85 -7.13 -26.86 3.08
CA VAL A 85 -6.42 -27.23 4.31
C VAL A 85 -6.39 -26.05 5.30
N PRO A 86 -7.53 -25.73 5.95
CA PRO A 86 -7.67 -24.55 6.81
C PRO A 86 -6.73 -24.57 8.03
N ASP A 87 -6.31 -25.74 8.51
CA ASP A 87 -5.46 -25.87 9.69
C ASP A 87 -4.00 -25.48 9.45
N LYS A 88 -3.54 -25.45 8.19
CA LYS A 88 -2.18 -25.07 7.80
C LYS A 88 -2.06 -23.55 7.57
N MET A 89 -2.36 -22.80 8.62
CA MET A 89 -2.50 -21.34 8.58
C MET A 89 -1.21 -20.58 8.26
N LEU A 90 -0.04 -21.08 8.71
CA LEU A 90 1.23 -20.37 8.54
C LEU A 90 1.56 -20.13 7.06
N LEU A 91 1.53 -21.17 6.23
CA LEU A 91 1.85 -21.01 4.80
C LEU A 91 0.83 -20.14 4.07
N THR A 92 -0.47 -20.30 4.40
CA THR A 92 -1.54 -19.45 3.86
C THR A 92 -1.30 -17.99 4.22
N TRP A 93 -0.94 -17.72 5.47
CA TRP A 93 -0.61 -16.38 5.95
C TRP A 93 0.63 -15.84 5.23
N THR A 94 1.71 -16.60 5.12
CA THR A 94 2.94 -16.18 4.44
C THR A 94 2.68 -15.82 2.98
N MET A 95 1.93 -16.65 2.24
CA MET A 95 1.55 -16.35 0.86
C MET A 95 0.73 -15.05 0.76
N SER A 96 -0.22 -14.85 1.67
CA SER A 96 -1.00 -13.62 1.73
C SER A 96 -0.15 -12.39 2.04
N VAL A 97 0.77 -12.49 2.98
CA VAL A 97 1.65 -11.38 3.36
C VAL A 97 2.57 -11.01 2.22
N LEU A 98 3.29 -11.99 1.64
CA LEU A 98 4.14 -11.76 0.48
C LEU A 98 3.35 -11.20 -0.71
N GLY A 99 2.15 -11.70 -0.96
CA GLY A 99 1.28 -11.17 -2.00
C GLY A 99 0.92 -9.70 -1.76
N GLY A 100 0.53 -9.34 -0.54
CA GLY A 100 0.19 -7.97 -0.18
C GLY A 100 1.39 -7.01 -0.30
N THR A 101 2.58 -7.47 0.10
CA THR A 101 3.83 -6.72 -0.05
C THR A 101 4.17 -6.49 -1.52
N LEU A 102 4.09 -7.52 -2.36
CA LEU A 102 4.36 -7.38 -3.80
C LEU A 102 3.34 -6.47 -4.50
N LEU A 103 2.08 -6.47 -4.06
CA LEU A 103 1.09 -5.52 -4.54
C LEU A 103 1.51 -4.09 -4.20
N TRP A 104 1.90 -3.86 -2.93
CA TRP A 104 2.36 -2.56 -2.46
C TRP A 104 3.57 -2.10 -3.28
N THR A 105 4.61 -2.92 -3.39
CA THR A 105 5.82 -2.60 -4.15
C THR A 105 5.47 -2.28 -5.60
N SER A 106 4.67 -3.11 -6.28
CA SER A 106 4.29 -2.84 -7.67
C SER A 106 3.54 -1.52 -7.83
N VAL A 107 2.60 -1.21 -6.94
CA VAL A 107 1.79 0.01 -7.03
C VAL A 107 2.61 1.25 -6.65
N GLY A 108 3.42 1.15 -5.60
CA GLY A 108 4.33 2.20 -5.13
C GLY A 108 5.35 2.56 -6.21
N GLU A 109 6.08 1.57 -6.75
CA GLU A 109 7.06 1.75 -7.84
C GLU A 109 6.43 2.39 -9.09
N CYS A 110 5.22 1.94 -9.47
CA CYS A 110 4.48 2.56 -10.55
C CYS A 110 4.18 4.04 -10.28
N SER A 111 3.78 4.39 -9.06
CA SER A 111 3.45 5.77 -8.69
C SER A 111 4.69 6.64 -8.48
N TRP A 112 5.84 6.03 -8.15
CA TRP A 112 7.10 6.72 -7.96
C TRP A 112 7.77 7.05 -9.27
N HIS A 113 7.97 6.07 -10.14
CA HIS A 113 8.92 6.20 -11.26
C HIS A 113 8.25 6.48 -12.61
N PHE A 114 6.93 6.34 -12.73
CA PHE A 114 6.22 6.53 -14.00
C PHE A 114 5.41 7.82 -14.02
N GLY A 115 5.27 8.37 -15.22
CA GLY A 115 4.68 9.67 -15.48
C GLY A 115 4.54 9.92 -16.97
N LEU A 116 4.18 11.15 -17.32
CA LEU A 116 4.00 11.59 -18.70
C LEU A 116 4.94 12.74 -18.99
N LYS A 117 5.53 12.75 -20.19
CA LYS A 117 6.16 13.96 -20.72
C LYS A 117 5.07 14.94 -21.10
N VAL A 118 5.16 16.16 -20.60
CA VAL A 118 4.19 17.22 -20.88
C VAL A 118 4.90 18.50 -21.29
N LEU A 119 4.38 19.19 -22.29
CA LEU A 119 4.83 20.52 -22.65
C LEU A 119 4.22 21.53 -21.70
N ASN A 120 5.04 22.41 -21.13
CA ASN A 120 4.55 23.58 -20.41
C ASN A 120 4.10 24.67 -21.41
N ASP A 121 3.46 25.72 -20.90
CA ASP A 121 2.97 26.86 -21.71
C ASP A 121 4.09 27.61 -22.46
N GLU A 122 5.35 27.38 -22.07
CA GLU A 122 6.55 27.95 -22.70
C GLU A 122 7.14 27.03 -23.79
N GLY A 123 6.50 25.89 -24.09
CA GLY A 123 6.97 24.93 -25.09
C GLY A 123 8.12 24.02 -24.62
N ILE A 124 8.46 24.05 -23.33
CA ILE A 124 9.49 23.22 -22.71
C ILE A 124 8.87 21.88 -22.29
N SER A 125 9.45 20.78 -22.76
CA SER A 125 9.05 19.44 -22.34
C SER A 125 9.57 19.15 -20.92
N THR A 126 8.66 18.84 -20.01
CA THR A 126 8.94 18.46 -18.62
C THR A 126 8.34 17.09 -18.35
N PHE A 127 8.99 16.27 -17.51
CA PHE A 127 8.42 14.99 -17.08
C PHE A 127 7.56 15.22 -15.84
N ALA A 128 6.29 14.86 -15.91
CA ALA A 128 5.34 14.95 -14.82
C ALA A 128 5.02 13.53 -14.31
N SER A 129 5.55 13.18 -13.14
CA SER A 129 5.25 11.89 -12.50
C SER A 129 3.77 11.75 -12.17
N PHE A 130 3.27 10.51 -12.13
CA PHE A 130 1.94 10.24 -11.61
C PHE A 130 1.81 10.74 -10.17
N PRO A 131 0.60 11.12 -9.70
CA PRO A 131 0.45 11.62 -8.36
C PRO A 131 0.81 10.52 -7.36
N ARG A 132 1.67 10.88 -6.40
CA ARG A 132 2.31 9.91 -5.50
C ARG A 132 1.30 9.41 -4.47
N LEU A 133 1.11 8.09 -4.41
CA LEU A 133 0.16 7.48 -3.47
C LEU A 133 0.56 7.70 -2.01
N GLU A 134 1.86 7.76 -1.73
CA GLU A 134 2.42 8.01 -0.41
C GLU A 134 2.33 9.47 0.04
N SER A 135 1.99 10.38 -0.88
CA SER A 135 1.90 11.80 -0.59
C SER A 135 0.52 12.20 -0.08
N ILE A 136 0.36 13.46 0.32
CA ILE A 136 -0.93 14.02 0.73
C ILE A 136 -2.01 13.88 -0.35
N GLN A 137 -1.62 13.76 -1.63
CA GLN A 137 -2.52 13.55 -2.76
C GLN A 137 -3.16 12.15 -2.74
N GLY A 138 -2.47 11.15 -2.19
CA GLY A 138 -2.96 9.78 -2.07
C GLY A 138 -3.85 9.54 -0.84
N LEU A 139 -3.88 10.48 0.11
CA LEU A 139 -4.66 10.34 1.36
C LEU A 139 -6.15 10.04 1.12
N PRO A 140 -6.87 10.69 0.18
CA PRO A 140 -8.27 10.34 -0.09
C PRO A 140 -8.44 8.90 -0.58
N VAL A 141 -7.53 8.42 -1.43
CA VAL A 141 -7.57 7.04 -1.96
C VAL A 141 -7.26 6.03 -0.86
N PHE A 142 -6.31 6.35 0.03
CA PHE A 142 -6.03 5.55 1.20
C PHE A 142 -7.26 5.43 2.13
N VAL A 143 -7.93 6.55 2.43
CA VAL A 143 -9.15 6.56 3.26
C VAL A 143 -10.24 5.69 2.62
N LEU A 144 -10.46 5.81 1.31
CA LEU A 144 -11.40 4.96 0.58
C LEU A 144 -11.01 3.48 0.67
N GLY A 145 -9.72 3.15 0.54
CA GLY A 145 -9.20 1.79 0.70
C GLY A 145 -9.44 1.21 2.09
N VAL A 146 -9.19 2.00 3.14
CA VAL A 146 -9.46 1.61 4.54
C VAL A 146 -10.95 1.40 4.77
N LEU A 147 -11.80 2.31 4.30
CA LEU A 147 -13.27 2.19 4.43
C LEU A 147 -13.79 0.96 3.70
N LEU A 148 -13.30 0.69 2.49
CA LEU A 148 -13.65 -0.50 1.73
C LEU A 148 -13.22 -1.78 2.47
N PHE A 149 -12.00 -1.80 3.01
CA PHE A 149 -11.52 -2.91 3.82
C PHE A 149 -12.42 -3.16 5.02
N ILE A 150 -12.77 -2.12 5.80
CA ILE A 150 -13.66 -2.23 6.96
C ILE A 150 -15.04 -2.75 6.55
N ALA A 151 -15.63 -2.18 5.50
CA ALA A 151 -16.96 -2.56 5.01
C ALA A 151 -17.01 -4.03 4.54
N CYS A 152 -15.92 -4.50 3.93
CA CYS A 152 -15.84 -5.85 3.39
C CYS A 152 -15.25 -6.88 4.37
N HIS A 153 -14.59 -6.47 5.47
CA HIS A 153 -13.78 -7.36 6.31
C HIS A 153 -14.54 -8.59 6.80
N ARG A 154 -15.78 -8.42 7.26
CA ARG A 154 -16.62 -9.53 7.76
C ARG A 154 -16.99 -10.55 6.68
N LYS A 155 -16.92 -10.17 5.39
CA LYS A 155 -17.24 -11.02 4.24
C LYS A 155 -15.98 -11.60 3.58
N MET A 156 -14.80 -11.14 3.96
CA MET A 156 -13.54 -11.56 3.37
C MET A 156 -12.99 -12.83 4.04
N SER A 157 -12.39 -13.69 3.23
CA SER A 157 -11.63 -14.82 3.77
C SER A 157 -10.40 -14.31 4.53
N PHE A 158 -9.93 -15.11 5.50
CA PHE A 158 -8.69 -14.85 6.24
C PHE A 158 -7.50 -14.47 5.33
N PRO A 159 -7.17 -15.23 4.26
CA PRO A 159 -6.04 -14.88 3.40
C PRO A 159 -6.21 -13.55 2.66
N LEU A 160 -7.42 -13.21 2.21
CA LEU A 160 -7.66 -11.91 1.56
C LEU A 160 -7.58 -10.76 2.55
N SER A 161 -8.06 -10.97 3.78
CA SER A 161 -7.94 -9.97 4.84
C SER A 161 -6.48 -9.69 5.18
N ALA A 162 -5.65 -10.74 5.30
CA ALA A 162 -4.22 -10.58 5.56
C ALA A 162 -3.50 -9.87 4.41
N TYR A 163 -3.80 -10.25 3.16
CA TYR A 163 -3.26 -9.65 1.95
C TYR A 163 -3.54 -8.14 1.86
N LEU A 164 -4.80 -7.74 2.03
CA LEU A 164 -5.19 -6.32 1.98
C LEU A 164 -4.68 -5.54 3.18
N LEU A 165 -4.64 -6.15 4.36
CA LEU A 165 -4.12 -5.51 5.56
C LEU A 165 -2.62 -5.20 5.42
N VAL A 166 -1.84 -6.09 4.77
CA VAL A 166 -0.43 -5.81 4.45
C VAL A 166 -0.31 -4.66 3.46
N PHE A 167 -1.10 -4.66 2.39
CA PHE A 167 -1.08 -3.59 1.40
C PHE A 167 -1.40 -2.22 2.03
N ILE A 168 -2.51 -2.13 2.75
CA ILE A 168 -2.94 -0.90 3.46
C ILE A 168 -1.94 -0.52 4.54
N GLY A 169 -1.41 -1.49 5.28
CA GLY A 169 -0.45 -1.25 6.36
C GLY A 169 0.86 -0.64 5.84
N ASN A 170 1.40 -1.15 4.74
CA ASN A 170 2.59 -0.55 4.10
C ASN A 170 2.30 0.86 3.59
N TRP A 171 1.14 1.07 2.97
CA TRP A 171 0.74 2.40 2.51
C TRP A 171 0.61 3.39 3.66
N TYR A 172 -0.02 2.98 4.77
CA TYR A 172 -0.14 3.80 5.97
C TYR A 172 1.22 4.25 6.51
N GLY A 173 2.21 3.34 6.54
CA GLY A 173 3.57 3.67 6.94
C GLY A 173 4.14 4.82 6.13
N HIS A 174 4.07 4.71 4.80
CA HIS A 174 4.58 5.74 3.91
C HIS A 174 3.83 7.06 4.04
N LEU A 175 2.50 7.05 4.21
CA LEU A 175 1.73 8.27 4.47
C LEU A 175 2.18 8.98 5.75
N CYS A 176 2.45 8.22 6.81
CA CYS A 176 2.89 8.80 8.08
C CYS A 176 4.28 9.45 8.00
N MET A 177 5.14 8.98 7.09
CA MET A 177 6.47 9.54 6.91
C MET A 177 6.46 10.65 5.86
N ILE A 178 5.94 10.39 4.66
CA ILE A 178 6.03 11.27 3.50
C ILE A 178 4.90 12.32 3.52
N ALA A 179 3.63 11.91 3.66
CA ALA A 179 2.50 12.85 3.61
C ALA A 179 2.40 13.74 4.86
N ALA A 180 2.86 13.26 6.02
CA ALA A 180 2.79 14.02 7.26
C ALA A 180 3.88 15.12 7.37
N TYR A 181 5.00 14.98 6.66
CA TYR A 181 6.11 15.94 6.77
C TYR A 181 5.73 17.38 6.37
N PRO A 182 5.05 17.64 5.24
CA PRO A 182 4.57 18.99 4.92
C PRO A 182 3.68 19.59 6.00
N VAL A 183 2.86 18.77 6.67
CA VAL A 183 2.00 19.21 7.77
C VAL A 183 2.82 19.54 9.02
N ALA A 184 3.84 18.73 9.33
CA ALA A 184 4.79 18.99 10.42
C ALA A 184 5.56 20.30 10.19
N MET A 185 5.93 20.59 8.94
CA MET A 185 6.57 21.86 8.60
C MET A 185 5.62 23.06 8.75
N LEU A 186 4.34 22.92 8.38
CA LEU A 186 3.34 23.96 8.56
C LEU A 186 3.11 24.33 10.03
N ILE A 187 3.24 23.37 10.95
CA ILE A 187 3.13 23.62 12.40
C ILE A 187 4.48 24.02 13.06
N ARG A 188 5.49 24.36 12.25
CA ARG A 188 6.83 24.78 12.68
C ARG A 188 7.59 23.74 13.50
N SER A 189 7.54 22.48 13.09
CA SER A 189 8.46 21.46 13.59
C SER A 189 9.92 21.84 13.28
N ASP A 190 10.78 21.81 14.30
CA ASP A 190 12.23 22.05 14.16
C ASP A 190 13.01 20.82 13.65
N LEU A 191 12.33 19.68 13.46
CA LEU A 191 12.94 18.47 12.92
C LEU A 191 13.28 18.64 11.44
N ASN A 192 14.52 18.33 11.06
CA ASN A 192 14.89 18.12 9.67
C ASN A 192 14.19 16.87 9.10
N LEU A 193 14.18 16.73 7.77
CA LEU A 193 13.48 15.64 7.07
C LEU A 193 13.90 14.25 7.56
N GLU A 194 15.20 14.03 7.69
CA GLU A 194 15.81 12.78 8.14
C GLU A 194 15.34 12.39 9.55
N SER A 195 15.43 13.33 10.51
CA SER A 195 15.00 13.12 11.89
C SER A 195 13.49 12.92 11.97
N PHE A 196 12.73 13.61 11.12
CA PHE A 196 11.29 13.42 11.03
C PHE A 196 10.93 12.02 10.55
N TYR A 197 11.57 11.50 9.51
CA TYR A 197 11.34 10.14 9.02
C TYR A 197 11.66 9.09 10.09
N LYS A 198 12.81 9.20 10.76
CA LYS A 198 13.19 8.31 11.88
C LYS A 198 12.17 8.37 13.02
N ALA A 199 11.80 9.58 13.46
CA ALA A 199 10.87 9.77 14.57
C ALA A 199 9.45 9.27 14.23
N SER A 200 8.94 9.63 13.06
CA SER A 200 7.62 9.19 12.59
C SER A 200 7.57 7.67 12.45
N ALA A 201 8.59 7.05 11.85
CA ALA A 201 8.70 5.61 11.73
C ALA A 201 8.67 4.91 13.10
N LEU A 202 9.46 5.39 14.06
CA LEU A 202 9.54 4.83 15.40
C LEU A 202 8.20 4.93 16.14
N ILE A 203 7.58 6.12 16.15
CA ILE A 203 6.29 6.35 16.82
C ILE A 203 5.22 5.42 16.24
N ASN A 204 5.12 5.36 14.90
CA ASN A 204 4.14 4.50 14.24
C ASN A 204 4.42 3.01 14.47
N ALA A 205 5.70 2.59 14.44
CA ALA A 205 6.07 1.21 14.73
C ALA A 205 5.66 0.82 16.16
N ILE A 206 5.90 1.67 17.17
CA ILE A 206 5.51 1.42 18.56
C ILE A 206 3.99 1.28 18.68
N ILE A 207 3.22 2.21 18.11
CA ILE A 207 1.75 2.20 18.19
C ILE A 207 1.18 0.95 17.52
N ILE A 208 1.61 0.65 16.29
CA ILE A 208 1.13 -0.53 15.54
C ILE A 208 1.55 -1.82 16.25
N ALA A 209 2.78 -1.89 16.76
CA ALA A 209 3.27 -3.07 17.47
C ALA A 209 2.50 -3.31 18.77
N ALA A 210 2.20 -2.26 19.54
CA ALA A 210 1.40 -2.36 20.77
C ALA A 210 0.00 -2.94 20.49
N VAL A 211 -0.67 -2.49 19.41
CA VAL A 211 -1.95 -3.05 18.98
C VAL A 211 -1.81 -4.53 18.58
N GLY A 212 -0.77 -4.86 17.80
CA GLY A 212 -0.48 -6.23 17.40
C GLY A 212 -0.25 -7.17 18.60
N LEU A 213 0.63 -6.79 19.52
CA LEU A 213 0.94 -7.57 20.73
C LEU A 213 -0.29 -7.77 21.61
N LYS A 214 -1.10 -6.72 21.81
CA LYS A 214 -2.36 -6.81 22.56
C LYS A 214 -3.30 -7.86 21.97
N LEU A 215 -3.43 -7.90 20.64
CA LEU A 215 -4.29 -8.87 19.95
C LEU A 215 -3.71 -10.29 19.94
N ILE A 216 -2.39 -10.45 19.91
CA ILE A 216 -1.70 -11.76 19.95
C ILE A 216 -1.81 -12.41 21.33
N PHE A 217 -1.50 -11.64 22.39
CA PHE A 217 -1.52 -12.13 23.78
C PHE A 217 -2.92 -12.19 24.38
N GLY A 218 -3.91 -11.51 23.79
CA GLY A 218 -5.29 -11.60 24.21
C GLY A 218 -5.95 -12.96 23.93
N ASN A 219 -7.14 -13.15 24.53
CA ASN A 219 -8.01 -14.31 24.28
C ASN A 219 -8.78 -14.18 22.95
N THR A 220 -8.03 -14.02 21.87
CA THR A 220 -8.57 -13.86 20.51
C THR A 220 -8.49 -15.17 19.71
N LYS A 221 -9.27 -15.25 18.63
CA LYS A 221 -9.26 -16.40 17.72
C LYS A 221 -7.89 -16.53 17.04
N ARG A 222 -7.48 -17.75 16.69
CA ARG A 222 -6.21 -18.03 16.00
C ARG A 222 -6.02 -17.17 14.74
N THR A 223 -7.07 -17.00 13.92
CA THR A 223 -7.06 -16.12 12.74
C THR A 223 -6.78 -14.66 13.08
N THR A 224 -7.34 -14.15 14.17
CA THR A 224 -7.08 -12.80 14.66
C THR A 224 -5.63 -12.64 15.09
N LYS A 225 -5.03 -13.65 15.75
CA LYS A 225 -3.61 -13.62 16.13
C LYS A 225 -2.69 -13.55 14.90
N TYR A 226 -2.99 -14.29 13.84
CA TYR A 226 -2.25 -14.18 12.58
C TYR A 226 -2.47 -12.84 11.87
N LEU A 227 -3.68 -12.28 11.89
CA LEU A 227 -3.91 -10.93 11.37
C LEU A 227 -3.15 -9.88 12.20
N ALA A 228 -3.07 -10.05 13.51
CA ALA A 228 -2.28 -9.18 14.38
C ALA A 228 -0.77 -9.29 14.13
N ALA A 229 -0.27 -10.45 13.67
CA ALA A 229 1.12 -10.59 13.22
C ALA A 229 1.43 -9.73 11.98
N VAL A 230 0.43 -9.37 11.16
CA VAL A 230 0.60 -8.38 10.09
C VAL A 230 0.95 -7.01 10.65
N CYS A 231 0.34 -6.60 11.77
CA CYS A 231 0.68 -5.34 12.43
C CYS A 231 2.15 -5.32 12.84
N ILE A 232 2.67 -6.42 13.40
CA ILE A 232 4.09 -6.53 13.76
C ILE A 232 4.98 -6.44 12.52
N TYR A 233 4.62 -7.13 11.44
CA TYR A 233 5.33 -7.04 10.16
C TYR A 233 5.39 -5.61 9.62
N VAL A 234 4.24 -4.91 9.59
CA VAL A 234 4.14 -3.52 9.13
C VAL A 234 4.94 -2.58 10.03
N ALA A 235 4.89 -2.78 11.35
CA ALA A 235 5.67 -1.98 12.30
C ALA A 235 7.18 -2.10 12.05
N LEU A 236 7.68 -3.32 11.82
CA LEU A 236 9.07 -3.55 11.46
C LEU A 236 9.42 -2.94 10.10
N GLY A 237 8.55 -3.09 9.10
CA GLY A 237 8.71 -2.47 7.78
C GLY A 237 8.84 -0.95 7.87
N ASN A 238 7.97 -0.30 8.65
CA ASN A 238 8.02 1.14 8.87
C ASN A 238 9.33 1.57 9.53
N LEU A 239 9.80 0.83 10.54
CA LEU A 239 11.05 1.13 11.24
C LEU A 239 12.25 1.00 10.30
N LEU A 240 12.32 -0.10 9.53
CA LEU A 240 13.38 -0.30 8.53
C LEU A 240 13.37 0.79 7.46
N PHE A 241 12.20 1.14 6.94
CA PHE A 241 12.05 2.17 5.93
C PHE A 241 12.44 3.56 6.46
N GLY A 242 12.02 3.92 7.68
CA GLY A 242 12.41 5.18 8.31
C GLY A 242 13.89 5.26 8.66
N CYS A 243 14.53 4.14 8.98
CA CYS A 243 15.98 4.07 9.10
C CYS A 243 16.67 4.28 7.76
N ALA A 244 16.23 3.60 6.70
CA ALA A 244 16.81 3.72 5.36
C ALA A 244 16.65 5.13 4.77
N LEU A 245 15.45 5.72 4.83
CA LEU A 245 15.21 7.11 4.43
C LEU A 245 15.88 8.13 5.36
N GLY A 246 16.23 7.70 6.56
CA GLY A 246 16.95 8.50 7.52
C GLY A 246 18.48 8.41 7.33
N GLU A 247 18.97 7.66 6.35
CA GLU A 247 20.39 7.62 6.01
C GLU A 247 20.70 8.36 4.69
N THR A 248 19.65 8.82 3.99
CA THR A 248 19.70 9.66 2.78
C THR A 248 19.59 11.14 3.13
#